data_AF-A0A429GAM2-F1
#
_entry.id   AF-A0A429GAM2-F1
#
_cell.length_a   1.000
_cell.length_b   1.000
_cell.length_c   1.000
_cell.angle_alpha   90.00
_cell.angle_beta   90.00
_cell.angle_gamma   90.00
#
_symmetry.space_group_name_H-M   'P 1'
#
loop_
_entity.id
_entity.type
_entity.pdbx_description
1 polymer ?
#
loop_
_entity_poly.entity_id
_entity_poly.type
_entity_poly.pdbx_seq_one_letter_code
_entity_poly.pdbx_strand_id
1 'polypeptide(L)'
;MRARWRVTDEALAVAVLVVVAVGSMRSLIGAREEPWAQTAAGWVLIYIACGVLFARRARLAAAIVSTVATGVYYVVSTYDGPLMIAPVLALYLLASRGRLQAASGIAALIVIGTALGTLSGNGDVNGVALFMLAGWVVAMVALGWVRHSRRVFLAEAERRAAGDERLRIARELHDVTGHHISLINVQAGTALHRFHRDPAQAEAALAAIKETSREALRELRATLGVLRQADEDAPTAPLPGLDRIGELVEPARAAGLDVRTRVDGADRPVPTEVGLAAYRIVQESLTNVVRHAGAAHVTVRVERGAREVLVEVADDGRGAAPADADAAVPGSGILGMRERARALGGDLTAGPGPDGGHLVRARLPYRNGDER
;
A
#
# COMPACT_ATOMS: atom_id res chain seq x y z
N MET A 1 -3.54 0.39 -7.48
CA MET A 1 -3.74 -0.37 -8.73
C MET A 1 -5.14 -0.98 -8.92
N ARG A 2 -5.73 -1.64 -7.90
CA ARG A 2 -7.07 -2.31 -7.99
C ARG A 2 -8.23 -1.38 -8.41
N ALA A 3 -8.19 -0.08 -8.10
CA ALA A 3 -9.20 0.88 -8.49
C ALA A 3 -9.21 1.20 -10.00
N ARG A 4 -8.03 1.37 -10.63
CA ARG A 4 -7.92 1.65 -12.08
C ARG A 4 -8.49 0.51 -12.94
N TRP A 5 -8.28 -0.74 -12.53
CA TRP A 5 -8.83 -1.90 -13.23
C TRP A 5 -10.36 -2.05 -13.08
N ARG A 6 -10.94 -1.52 -11.99
CA ARG A 6 -12.39 -1.53 -11.78
C ARG A 6 -13.09 -0.61 -12.78
N VAL A 7 -12.52 0.58 -12.97
CA VAL A 7 -13.01 1.58 -13.91
C VAL A 7 -12.90 1.08 -15.36
N THR A 8 -11.83 0.36 -15.72
CA THR A 8 -11.67 -0.14 -17.11
C THR A 8 -12.66 -1.24 -17.46
N ASP A 9 -12.93 -2.19 -16.56
CA ASP A 9 -13.86 -3.29 -16.84
C ASP A 9 -15.32 -2.77 -16.88
N GLU A 10 -15.68 -1.80 -16.03
CA GLU A 10 -17.00 -1.15 -16.04
C GLU A 10 -17.19 -0.26 -17.27
N ALA A 11 -16.18 0.53 -17.64
CA ALA A 11 -16.23 1.35 -18.86
C ALA A 11 -16.42 0.49 -20.12
N LEU A 12 -15.79 -0.69 -20.16
CA LEU A 12 -15.93 -1.62 -21.28
C LEU A 12 -17.35 -2.22 -21.34
N ALA A 13 -17.95 -2.58 -20.20
CA ALA A 13 -19.32 -3.07 -20.14
C ALA A 13 -20.35 -1.99 -20.54
N VAL A 14 -20.14 -0.75 -20.10
CA VAL A 14 -20.96 0.41 -20.52
C VAL A 14 -20.81 0.67 -22.01
N ALA A 15 -19.58 0.64 -22.54
CA ALA A 15 -19.33 0.84 -23.96
C ALA A 15 -20.04 -0.23 -24.80
N VAL A 16 -20.01 -1.50 -24.39
CA VAL A 16 -20.76 -2.58 -25.07
C VAL A 16 -22.26 -2.33 -25.01
N LEU A 17 -22.81 -1.97 -23.85
CA LEU A 17 -24.24 -1.64 -23.73
C LEU A 17 -24.63 -0.51 -24.70
N VAL A 18 -23.83 0.55 -24.78
CA VAL A 18 -24.09 1.69 -25.68
C VAL A 18 -24.01 1.26 -27.15
N VAL A 19 -22.96 0.53 -27.55
CA VAL A 19 -22.81 0.05 -28.93
C VAL A 19 -23.96 -0.87 -29.33
N VAL A 20 -24.37 -1.78 -28.44
CA VAL A 20 -25.49 -2.70 -28.69
C VAL A 20 -26.81 -1.95 -28.77
N ALA A 21 -27.09 -1.04 -27.83
CA ALA A 21 -28.31 -0.24 -27.84
C ALA A 21 -28.43 0.66 -29.09
N VAL A 22 -27.33 1.30 -29.50
CA VAL A 22 -27.29 2.14 -30.70
C VAL A 22 -27.44 1.29 -31.97
N GLY A 23 -26.74 0.15 -32.04
CA GLY A 23 -26.84 -0.77 -33.17
C GLY A 23 -28.25 -1.37 -33.33
N SER A 24 -28.96 -1.60 -32.23
CA SER A 24 -30.33 -2.09 -32.21
C SER A 24 -31.40 -1.00 -32.37
N MET A 25 -31.02 0.29 -32.46
CA MET A 25 -31.98 1.42 -32.57
C MET A 25 -32.85 1.35 -33.82
N ARG A 26 -32.37 0.68 -34.90
CA ARG A 26 -33.14 0.46 -36.13
C ARG A 26 -34.47 -0.28 -35.86
N SER A 27 -34.52 -1.13 -34.83
CA SER A 27 -35.74 -1.82 -34.40
C SER A 27 -36.83 -0.89 -33.84
N LEU A 28 -36.46 0.32 -33.37
CA LEU A 28 -37.42 1.30 -32.82
C LEU A 28 -37.90 2.32 -33.87
N ILE A 29 -37.03 2.70 -34.80
CA ILE A 29 -37.23 3.88 -35.68
C ILE A 29 -37.61 3.48 -37.12
N GLY A 30 -37.29 2.26 -37.55
CA GLY A 30 -37.52 1.79 -38.93
C GLY A 30 -38.96 1.33 -39.24
N ALA A 31 -39.19 0.95 -40.50
CA ALA A 31 -40.39 0.23 -40.90
C ALA A 31 -40.49 -1.06 -40.08
N ARG A 32 -41.65 -1.28 -39.46
CA ARG A 32 -41.84 -2.38 -38.50
C ARG A 32 -42.04 -3.69 -39.22
N GLU A 33 -41.12 -4.61 -39.00
CA GLU A 33 -41.20 -5.99 -39.47
C GLU A 33 -41.76 -6.91 -38.37
N GLU A 34 -41.91 -6.40 -37.13
CA GLU A 34 -42.37 -7.18 -35.97
C GLU A 34 -43.40 -6.48 -35.07
N PRO A 35 -44.21 -7.24 -34.30
CA PRO A 35 -45.07 -6.72 -33.24
C PRO A 35 -44.29 -6.10 -32.07
N TRP A 36 -44.88 -5.10 -31.41
CA TRP A 36 -44.26 -4.38 -30.28
C TRP A 36 -43.82 -5.30 -29.13
N ALA A 37 -44.54 -6.41 -28.91
CA ALA A 37 -44.23 -7.34 -27.83
C ALA A 37 -42.90 -8.09 -28.09
N GLN A 38 -42.61 -8.43 -29.34
CA GLN A 38 -41.34 -9.06 -29.73
C GLN A 38 -40.20 -8.05 -29.63
N THR A 39 -40.40 -6.82 -30.10
CA THR A 39 -39.40 -5.74 -29.93
C THR A 39 -39.09 -5.49 -28.45
N ALA A 40 -40.12 -5.38 -27.59
CA ALA A 40 -39.93 -5.20 -26.16
C ALA A 40 -39.17 -6.38 -25.52
N ALA A 41 -39.49 -7.62 -25.90
CA ALA A 41 -38.77 -8.80 -25.44
C ALA A 41 -37.29 -8.78 -25.88
N GLY A 42 -37.01 -8.37 -27.13
CA GLY A 42 -35.65 -8.20 -27.64
C GLY A 42 -34.82 -7.20 -26.81
N TRP A 43 -35.40 -6.05 -26.46
CA TRP A 43 -34.75 -5.07 -25.60
C TRP A 43 -34.50 -5.59 -24.18
N VAL A 44 -35.45 -6.33 -23.61
CA VAL A 44 -35.24 -7.00 -22.30
C VAL A 44 -34.05 -7.97 -22.37
N LEU A 45 -33.94 -8.76 -23.44
CA LEU A 45 -32.82 -9.68 -23.63
C LEU A 45 -31.48 -8.95 -23.80
N ILE A 46 -31.45 -7.82 -24.50
CA ILE A 46 -30.27 -6.95 -24.62
C ILE A 46 -29.84 -6.45 -23.23
N TYR A 47 -30.77 -5.95 -22.43
CA TYR A 47 -30.49 -5.48 -21.06
C TYR A 47 -30.01 -6.60 -20.16
N ILE A 48 -30.57 -7.82 -20.27
CA ILE A 48 -30.11 -8.97 -19.50
C ILE A 48 -28.68 -9.34 -19.93
N ALA A 49 -28.42 -9.50 -21.22
CA ALA A 49 -27.12 -9.91 -21.76
C ALA A 49 -26.00 -8.92 -21.41
N CYS A 50 -26.26 -7.62 -21.49
CA CYS A 50 -25.28 -6.58 -21.13
C CYS A 50 -25.21 -6.36 -19.62
N GLY A 51 -26.34 -6.41 -18.92
CA GLY A 51 -26.45 -6.15 -17.48
C GLY A 51 -25.70 -7.17 -16.64
N VAL A 52 -25.69 -8.45 -17.05
CA VAL A 52 -24.92 -9.48 -16.34
C VAL A 52 -23.41 -9.28 -16.41
N LEU A 53 -22.89 -8.48 -17.34
CA LEU A 53 -21.45 -8.18 -17.44
C LEU A 53 -20.96 -7.38 -16.21
N PHE A 54 -21.85 -6.66 -15.52
CA PHE A 54 -21.54 -5.97 -14.26
C PHE A 54 -21.45 -6.95 -13.06
N ALA A 55 -21.92 -8.19 -13.19
CA ALA A 55 -21.91 -9.17 -12.11
C ALA A 55 -20.49 -9.70 -11.83
N ARG A 56 -19.82 -9.11 -10.84
CA ARG A 56 -18.41 -9.42 -10.52
C ARG A 56 -18.19 -10.75 -9.83
N ARG A 57 -19.15 -11.22 -9.02
CA ARG A 57 -18.98 -12.41 -8.18
C ARG A 57 -19.20 -13.72 -8.95
N ALA A 58 -20.06 -13.71 -9.95
CA ALA A 58 -20.47 -14.91 -10.68
C ALA A 58 -20.18 -14.80 -12.19
N ARG A 59 -18.92 -14.54 -12.59
CA ARG A 59 -18.55 -14.35 -14.01
C ARG A 59 -18.86 -15.55 -14.91
N LEU A 60 -18.89 -16.76 -14.37
CA LEU A 60 -19.35 -17.93 -15.12
C LEU A 60 -20.85 -17.85 -15.40
N ALA A 61 -21.65 -17.56 -14.37
CA ALA A 61 -23.09 -17.38 -14.53
C ALA A 61 -23.39 -16.20 -15.49
N ALA A 62 -22.63 -15.11 -15.38
CA ALA A 62 -22.75 -13.98 -16.30
C ALA A 62 -22.48 -14.37 -17.76
N ALA A 63 -21.42 -15.14 -18.03
CA ALA A 63 -21.13 -15.63 -19.37
C ALA A 63 -22.22 -16.57 -19.90
N ILE A 64 -22.72 -17.49 -19.06
CA ILE A 64 -23.81 -18.39 -19.44
C ILE A 64 -25.09 -17.60 -19.75
N VAL A 65 -25.51 -16.71 -18.85
CA VAL A 65 -26.73 -15.90 -19.02
C VAL A 65 -26.61 -14.99 -20.24
N SER A 66 -25.45 -14.36 -20.46
CA SER A 66 -25.22 -13.54 -21.65
C SER A 66 -25.32 -14.36 -22.93
N THR A 67 -24.74 -15.56 -22.98
CA THR A 67 -24.82 -16.45 -24.14
C THR A 67 -26.24 -16.93 -24.39
N VAL A 68 -26.96 -17.36 -23.35
CA VAL A 68 -28.35 -17.83 -23.47
C VAL A 68 -29.27 -16.70 -23.91
N ALA A 69 -29.18 -15.52 -23.30
CA ALA A 69 -29.99 -14.36 -23.68
C ALA A 69 -29.74 -13.93 -25.13
N THR A 70 -28.48 -14.00 -25.59
CA THR A 70 -28.11 -13.72 -26.98
C THR A 70 -28.67 -14.77 -27.93
N GLY A 71 -28.58 -16.06 -27.59
CA GLY A 71 -29.17 -17.13 -28.39
C GLY A 71 -30.69 -17.00 -28.53
N VAL A 72 -31.39 -16.70 -27.43
CA VAL A 72 -32.85 -16.47 -27.47
C VAL A 72 -33.19 -15.25 -28.32
N TYR A 73 -32.41 -14.17 -28.23
CA TYR A 73 -32.62 -12.97 -29.05
C TYR A 73 -32.62 -13.29 -30.55
N TYR A 74 -31.61 -14.01 -31.04
CA TYR A 74 -31.51 -14.35 -32.47
C TYR A 74 -32.51 -15.41 -32.94
N VAL A 75 -33.18 -16.12 -32.02
CA VAL A 75 -34.28 -17.04 -32.37
C VAL A 75 -35.62 -16.33 -32.43
N VAL A 76 -35.82 -15.29 -31.61
CA VAL A 76 -37.13 -14.63 -31.45
C VAL A 76 -37.23 -13.31 -32.21
N SER A 77 -36.11 -12.64 -32.50
CA SER A 77 -36.04 -11.34 -33.18
C SER A 77 -35.54 -11.49 -34.61
N THR A 78 -36.27 -10.91 -35.55
CA THR A 78 -35.96 -10.75 -36.97
C THR A 78 -34.91 -9.66 -37.21
N TYR A 79 -34.76 -8.73 -36.26
CA TYR A 79 -33.73 -7.70 -36.34
C TYR A 79 -32.36 -8.21 -35.91
N ASP A 80 -31.43 -8.27 -36.86
CA ASP A 80 -30.01 -8.44 -36.59
C ASP A 80 -29.42 -7.21 -35.88
N GLY A 81 -29.03 -7.41 -34.61
CA GLY A 81 -28.30 -6.43 -33.81
C GLY A 81 -26.89 -6.91 -33.48
N PRO A 82 -25.97 -6.05 -33.02
CA PRO A 82 -24.61 -6.46 -32.66
C PRO A 82 -24.52 -7.11 -31.26
N LEU A 83 -25.57 -7.84 -30.84
CA LEU A 83 -25.68 -8.40 -29.48
C LEU A 83 -24.59 -9.45 -29.19
N MET A 84 -24.05 -10.11 -30.21
CA MET A 84 -22.92 -11.05 -30.09
C MET A 84 -21.67 -10.46 -29.41
N ILE A 85 -21.52 -9.14 -29.36
CA ILE A 85 -20.42 -8.48 -28.64
C ILE A 85 -20.47 -8.79 -27.14
N ALA A 86 -21.68 -8.90 -26.54
CA ALA A 86 -21.85 -9.13 -25.11
C ALA A 86 -21.30 -10.49 -24.62
N PRO A 87 -21.70 -11.65 -25.19
CA PRO A 87 -21.17 -12.94 -24.76
C PRO A 87 -19.68 -13.09 -25.08
N VAL A 88 -19.21 -12.50 -26.18
CA VAL A 88 -17.78 -12.49 -26.53
C VAL A 88 -16.96 -11.71 -25.50
N LEU A 89 -17.47 -10.56 -25.05
CA LEU A 89 -16.83 -9.85 -23.95
C LEU A 89 -16.87 -10.66 -22.64
N ALA A 90 -17.98 -11.35 -22.36
CA ALA A 90 -18.10 -12.22 -21.19
C ALA A 90 -17.03 -13.33 -21.19
N LEU A 91 -16.74 -13.93 -22.35
CA LEU A 91 -15.66 -14.91 -22.52
C LEU A 91 -14.29 -14.33 -22.16
N TYR A 92 -13.98 -13.13 -22.64
CA TYR A 92 -12.74 -12.44 -22.28
C TYR A 92 -12.64 -12.18 -20.77
N LEU A 93 -13.74 -11.72 -20.15
CA LEU A 93 -13.79 -11.45 -18.71
C LEU A 93 -13.66 -12.74 -17.87
N LEU A 94 -14.12 -13.88 -18.40
CA LEU A 94 -14.02 -15.19 -17.78
C LEU A 94 -12.60 -15.78 -17.93
N ALA A 95 -12.03 -15.72 -19.14
CA ALA A 95 -10.67 -16.18 -19.44
C ALA A 95 -9.61 -15.35 -18.68
N SER A 96 -9.82 -14.05 -18.52
CA SER A 96 -8.93 -13.17 -17.73
C SER A 96 -8.92 -13.46 -16.21
N ARG A 97 -9.82 -14.34 -15.74
CA ARG A 97 -9.79 -14.90 -14.37
C ARG A 97 -9.14 -16.27 -14.28
N GLY A 98 -8.55 -16.78 -15.36
CA GLY A 98 -7.91 -18.10 -15.39
C GLY A 98 -8.87 -19.26 -15.64
N ARG A 99 -10.15 -19.00 -15.94
CA ARG A 99 -11.16 -20.04 -16.22
C ARG A 99 -11.17 -20.41 -17.71
N LEU A 100 -10.02 -20.79 -18.26
CA LEU A 100 -9.84 -21.06 -19.69
C LEU A 100 -10.77 -22.18 -20.19
N GLN A 101 -10.84 -23.31 -19.48
CA GLN A 101 -11.68 -24.45 -19.88
C GLN A 101 -13.16 -24.07 -20.01
N ALA A 102 -13.69 -23.30 -19.05
CA ALA A 102 -15.08 -22.85 -19.09
C ALA A 102 -15.32 -21.83 -20.22
N ALA A 103 -14.37 -20.92 -20.46
CA ALA A 103 -14.45 -19.97 -21.56
C ALA A 103 -14.39 -20.69 -22.92
N SER A 104 -13.50 -21.66 -23.10
CA SER A 104 -13.41 -22.47 -24.32
C SER A 104 -14.66 -23.33 -24.56
N GLY A 105 -15.27 -23.86 -23.48
CA GLY A 105 -16.53 -24.60 -23.58
C GLY A 105 -17.69 -23.73 -24.05
N ILE A 106 -17.86 -22.54 -23.46
CA ILE A 106 -18.91 -21.59 -23.88
C ILE A 106 -18.63 -21.06 -25.30
N ALA A 107 -17.37 -20.79 -25.64
CA ALA A 107 -16.94 -20.44 -26.98
C ALA A 107 -17.35 -21.49 -28.02
N ALA A 108 -17.08 -22.77 -27.75
CA ALA A 108 -17.47 -23.87 -28.62
C ALA A 108 -18.99 -23.96 -28.76
N LEU A 109 -19.74 -23.79 -27.66
CA LEU A 109 -21.21 -23.77 -27.70
C LEU A 109 -21.75 -22.62 -28.56
N ILE A 110 -21.13 -21.44 -28.52
CA ILE A 110 -21.50 -20.32 -29.40
C ILE A 110 -21.31 -20.70 -30.87
N VAL A 111 -20.13 -21.20 -31.24
CA VAL A 111 -19.83 -21.56 -32.64
C VAL A 111 -20.73 -22.69 -33.14
N ILE A 112 -20.92 -23.74 -32.33
CA ILE A 112 -21.79 -24.89 -32.67
C ILE A 112 -23.25 -24.43 -32.80
N GLY A 113 -23.73 -23.61 -31.86
CA GLY A 113 -25.09 -23.06 -31.89
C GLY A 113 -25.35 -22.24 -33.15
N THR A 114 -24.42 -21.36 -33.52
CA THR A 114 -24.52 -20.58 -34.77
C THR A 114 -24.49 -21.50 -35.99
N ALA A 115 -23.58 -22.48 -36.05
CA ALA A 115 -23.48 -23.41 -37.18
C ALA A 115 -24.76 -24.26 -37.36
N LEU A 116 -25.35 -24.75 -36.27
CA LEU A 116 -26.61 -25.49 -36.30
C LEU A 116 -27.78 -24.62 -36.78
N GLY A 117 -27.83 -23.35 -36.36
CA GLY A 117 -28.80 -22.39 -36.86
C GLY A 117 -28.70 -22.19 -38.37
N THR A 118 -27.49 -22.03 -38.89
CA THR A 118 -27.24 -21.90 -40.34
C THR A 118 -27.68 -23.16 -41.10
N LEU A 119 -27.36 -24.35 -40.61
CA LEU A 119 -27.74 -25.62 -41.25
C LEU A 119 -29.26 -25.87 -41.21
N SER A 120 -29.98 -25.28 -40.26
CA SER A 120 -31.43 -25.45 -40.09
C SER A 120 -32.26 -24.54 -41.02
N GLY A 121 -31.63 -23.75 -41.89
CA GLY A 121 -32.30 -22.91 -42.88
C GLY A 121 -32.27 -21.41 -42.61
N ASN A 122 -31.65 -20.95 -41.49
CA ASN A 122 -31.41 -19.53 -41.25
C ASN A 122 -30.16 -19.09 -42.04
N GLY A 123 -30.36 -18.74 -43.30
CA GLY A 123 -29.29 -18.41 -44.27
C GLY A 123 -28.55 -17.09 -44.02
N ASP A 124 -28.79 -16.40 -42.91
CA ASP A 124 -28.22 -15.07 -42.63
C ASP A 124 -26.71 -15.11 -42.36
N VAL A 125 -26.16 -16.28 -42.00
CA VAL A 125 -24.73 -16.44 -41.68
C VAL A 125 -24.03 -17.31 -42.72
N ASN A 126 -23.25 -16.68 -43.59
CA ASN A 126 -22.40 -17.40 -44.55
C ASN A 126 -21.19 -18.08 -43.87
N GLY A 127 -20.59 -19.08 -44.52
CA GLY A 127 -19.40 -19.80 -44.00
C GLY A 127 -18.23 -18.88 -43.62
N VAL A 128 -18.06 -17.76 -44.32
CA VAL A 128 -17.06 -16.73 -43.99
C VAL A 128 -17.38 -16.05 -42.65
N ALA A 129 -18.64 -15.71 -42.39
CA ALA A 129 -19.07 -15.10 -41.13
C ALA A 129 -18.90 -16.07 -39.96
N LEU A 130 -19.21 -17.35 -40.15
CA LEU A 130 -18.99 -18.39 -39.14
C LEU A 130 -17.49 -18.56 -38.84
N PHE A 131 -16.64 -18.55 -39.86
CA PHE A 131 -15.18 -18.60 -39.69
C PHE A 131 -14.64 -17.38 -38.95
N MET A 132 -15.11 -16.18 -39.31
CA MET A 132 -14.74 -14.94 -38.61
C MET A 132 -15.21 -14.95 -37.15
N LEU A 133 -16.43 -15.43 -36.87
CA LEU A 133 -16.94 -15.57 -35.51
C LEU A 133 -16.08 -16.53 -34.69
N ALA A 134 -15.74 -17.70 -35.23
CA ALA A 134 -14.87 -18.66 -34.58
C ALA A 134 -13.49 -18.06 -34.27
N GLY A 135 -12.89 -17.38 -35.26
CA GLY A 135 -11.63 -16.66 -35.08
C GLY A 135 -11.71 -15.59 -34.00
N TRP A 136 -12.80 -14.81 -33.97
CA TRP A 136 -13.00 -13.73 -33.01
C TRP A 136 -13.20 -14.24 -31.58
N VAL A 137 -14.01 -15.29 -31.42
CA VAL A 137 -14.22 -15.96 -30.13
C VAL A 137 -12.90 -16.54 -29.59
N VAL A 138 -12.13 -17.24 -30.43
CA VAL A 138 -10.81 -17.78 -30.06
C VAL A 138 -9.85 -16.66 -29.69
N ALA A 139 -9.81 -15.59 -30.48
CA ALA A 139 -8.98 -14.43 -30.20
C ALA A 139 -9.32 -13.83 -28.82
N MET A 140 -10.60 -13.61 -28.51
CA MET A 140 -11.01 -13.00 -27.24
C MET A 140 -10.71 -13.87 -26.03
N VAL A 141 -10.86 -15.20 -26.15
CA VAL A 141 -10.44 -16.15 -25.11
C VAL A 141 -8.91 -16.11 -24.93
N ALA A 142 -8.14 -16.12 -26.03
CA ALA A 142 -6.68 -16.04 -26.00
C ALA A 142 -6.17 -14.72 -25.40
N LEU A 143 -6.75 -13.59 -25.78
CA LEU A 143 -6.45 -12.27 -25.20
C LEU A 143 -6.73 -12.24 -23.69
N GLY A 144 -7.86 -12.81 -23.27
CA GLY A 144 -8.19 -12.95 -21.85
C GLY A 144 -7.16 -13.81 -21.11
N TRP A 145 -6.77 -14.94 -21.69
CA TRP A 145 -5.75 -15.83 -21.14
C TRP A 145 -4.38 -15.17 -21.04
N VAL A 146 -3.89 -14.53 -22.11
CA VAL A 146 -2.60 -13.81 -22.11
C VAL A 146 -2.57 -12.74 -21.02
N ARG A 147 -3.68 -12.01 -20.81
CA ARG A 147 -3.79 -11.03 -19.72
C ARG A 147 -3.72 -11.68 -18.36
N HIS A 148 -4.33 -12.86 -18.17
CA HIS A 148 -4.22 -13.62 -16.93
C HIS A 148 -2.77 -14.09 -16.70
N SER A 149 -2.16 -14.74 -17.69
CA SER A 149 -0.78 -15.24 -17.61
C SER A 149 0.22 -14.13 -17.34
N ARG A 150 0.09 -12.96 -17.99
CA ARG A 150 0.95 -11.80 -17.70
C ARG A 150 0.82 -11.33 -16.25
N ARG A 151 -0.39 -11.32 -15.70
CA ARG A 151 -0.61 -10.90 -14.30
C ARG A 151 0.02 -11.87 -13.31
N VAL A 152 -0.12 -13.16 -13.55
CA VAL A 152 0.50 -14.20 -12.71
C VAL A 152 2.03 -14.09 -12.80
N PHE A 153 2.57 -13.97 -14.01
CA PHE A 153 4.01 -13.85 -14.24
C PHE A 153 4.61 -12.61 -13.56
N LEU A 154 3.98 -11.44 -13.68
CA LEU A 154 4.46 -10.22 -13.03
C LEU A 154 4.43 -10.34 -11.50
N ALA A 155 3.35 -10.91 -10.94
CA ALA A 155 3.26 -11.12 -9.49
C ALA A 155 4.31 -12.11 -8.98
N GLU A 156 4.67 -13.13 -9.77
CA GLU A 156 5.77 -14.04 -9.44
C GLU A 156 7.13 -13.35 -9.56
N ALA A 157 7.34 -12.53 -10.59
CA ALA A 157 8.58 -11.79 -10.80
C ALA A 157 8.83 -10.80 -9.65
N GLU A 158 7.80 -10.06 -9.21
CA GLU A 158 7.86 -9.17 -8.05
C GLU A 158 8.23 -9.94 -6.77
N ARG A 159 7.64 -11.12 -6.54
CA ARG A 159 7.98 -11.98 -5.39
C ARG A 159 9.40 -12.49 -5.45
N ARG A 160 9.89 -12.89 -6.63
CA ARG A 160 11.27 -13.34 -6.82
C ARG A 160 12.25 -12.20 -6.58
N ALA A 161 12.00 -11.04 -7.17
CA ALA A 161 12.83 -9.84 -6.98
C ALA A 161 12.90 -9.42 -5.51
N ALA A 162 11.77 -9.43 -4.78
CA ALA A 162 11.76 -9.16 -3.35
C ALA A 162 12.54 -10.20 -2.53
N GLY A 163 12.52 -11.48 -2.95
CA GLY A 163 13.32 -12.55 -2.34
C GLY A 163 14.82 -12.38 -2.58
N ASP A 164 15.21 -12.09 -3.82
CA ASP A 164 16.61 -11.86 -4.21
C ASP A 164 17.19 -10.64 -3.49
N GLU A 165 16.39 -9.58 -3.33
CA GLU A 165 16.76 -8.39 -2.58
C GLU A 165 17.01 -8.71 -1.11
N ARG A 166 16.11 -9.48 -0.48
CA ARG A 166 16.27 -9.93 0.91
C ARG A 166 17.54 -10.77 1.09
N LEU A 167 17.85 -11.66 0.14
CA LEU A 167 19.07 -12.46 0.18
C LEU A 167 20.33 -11.62 -0.03
N ARG A 168 20.27 -10.62 -0.92
CA ARG A 168 21.37 -9.67 -1.14
C ARG A 168 21.69 -8.93 0.15
N ILE A 169 20.68 -8.37 0.80
CA ILE A 169 20.81 -7.66 2.08
C ILE A 169 21.36 -8.60 3.16
N ALA A 170 20.85 -9.84 3.26
CA ALA A 170 21.36 -10.79 4.23
C ALA A 170 22.86 -11.09 4.04
N ARG A 171 23.34 -11.19 2.79
CA ARG A 171 24.77 -11.37 2.49
C ARG A 171 25.58 -10.13 2.83
N GLU A 172 25.12 -8.94 2.44
CA GLU A 172 25.79 -7.68 2.76
C GLU A 172 25.90 -7.46 4.28
N LEU A 173 24.83 -7.77 5.03
CA LEU A 173 24.85 -7.78 6.49
C LEU A 173 25.84 -8.82 7.03
N HIS A 174 25.89 -10.01 6.46
CA HIS A 174 26.83 -11.07 6.88
C HIS A 174 28.28 -10.69 6.62
N ASP A 175 28.59 -10.07 5.49
CA ASP A 175 29.95 -9.66 5.13
C ASP A 175 30.44 -8.53 6.04
N VAL A 176 29.60 -7.50 6.25
CA VAL A 176 29.91 -6.40 7.17
C VAL A 176 30.07 -6.90 8.60
N THR A 177 29.15 -7.72 9.10
CA THR A 177 29.27 -8.28 10.45
C THR A 177 30.46 -9.22 10.61
N GLY A 178 30.74 -10.06 9.60
CA GLY A 178 31.87 -10.96 9.59
C GLY A 178 33.20 -10.23 9.67
N HIS A 179 33.34 -9.10 8.96
CA HIS A 179 34.54 -8.26 9.02
C HIS A 179 34.77 -7.68 10.42
N HIS A 180 33.74 -7.06 11.01
CA HIS A 180 33.83 -6.46 12.34
C HIS A 180 34.11 -7.49 13.44
N ILE A 181 33.44 -8.65 13.40
CA ILE A 181 33.67 -9.74 14.36
C ILE A 181 35.10 -10.26 14.26
N SER A 182 35.64 -10.40 13.05
CA SER A 182 37.02 -10.84 12.85
C SER A 182 38.03 -9.84 13.43
N LEU A 183 37.82 -8.54 13.22
CA LEU A 183 38.67 -7.49 13.75
C LEU A 183 38.63 -7.45 15.29
N ILE A 184 37.44 -7.57 15.88
CA ILE A 184 37.25 -7.66 17.33
C ILE A 184 37.99 -8.87 17.89
N ASN A 185 37.91 -10.03 17.24
CA ASN A 185 38.55 -11.26 17.69
C ASN A 185 40.09 -11.13 17.69
N VAL A 186 40.67 -10.56 16.62
CA VAL A 186 42.12 -10.32 16.53
C VAL A 186 42.59 -9.33 17.60
N GLN A 187 41.86 -8.23 17.81
CA GLN A 187 42.20 -7.23 18.83
C GLN A 187 42.06 -7.80 20.25
N ALA A 188 41.04 -8.62 20.49
CA ALA A 188 40.84 -9.30 21.78
C ALA A 188 41.97 -10.28 22.10
N GLY A 189 42.42 -11.07 21.10
CA GLY A 189 43.58 -11.94 21.25
C GLY A 189 44.86 -11.16 21.58
N THR A 190 45.06 -10.01 20.94
CA THR A 190 46.21 -9.12 21.20
C THR A 190 46.17 -8.54 22.62
N ALA A 191 44.99 -8.08 23.06
CA ALA A 191 44.78 -7.56 24.42
C ALA A 191 45.08 -8.63 25.48
N LEU A 192 44.56 -9.85 25.31
CA LEU A 192 44.77 -10.96 26.25
C LEU A 192 46.24 -11.39 26.33
N HIS A 193 46.96 -11.42 25.21
CA HIS A 193 48.37 -11.83 25.19
C HIS A 193 49.30 -10.80 25.83
N ARG A 194 48.96 -9.50 25.71
CA ARG A 194 49.80 -8.39 26.18
C ARG A 194 49.41 -7.86 27.56
N PHE A 195 48.25 -8.24 28.11
CA PHE A 195 47.68 -7.68 29.35
C PHE A 195 48.67 -7.55 30.52
N HIS A 196 49.49 -8.58 30.78
CA HIS A 196 50.46 -8.56 31.88
C HIS A 196 51.85 -8.00 31.49
N ARG A 197 52.20 -7.98 30.20
CA ARG A 197 53.53 -7.58 29.71
C ARG A 197 53.58 -6.13 29.25
N ASP A 198 52.50 -5.64 28.67
CA ASP A 198 52.36 -4.29 28.13
C ASP A 198 50.89 -3.83 28.30
N PRO A 199 50.55 -3.33 29.50
CA PRO A 199 49.19 -2.92 29.84
C PRO A 199 48.68 -1.78 28.96
N ALA A 200 49.55 -0.84 28.58
CA ALA A 200 49.20 0.30 27.74
C ALA A 200 48.71 -0.15 26.35
N GLN A 201 49.36 -1.16 25.78
CA GLN A 201 48.96 -1.68 24.48
C GLN A 201 47.70 -2.58 24.57
N ALA A 202 47.49 -3.26 25.69
CA ALA A 202 46.24 -3.97 25.96
C ALA A 202 45.04 -3.01 26.10
N GLU A 203 45.23 -1.87 26.76
CA GLU A 203 44.23 -0.80 26.86
C GLU A 203 43.89 -0.20 25.49
N ALA A 204 44.91 0.04 24.65
CA ALA A 204 44.71 0.50 23.27
C ALA A 204 43.91 -0.50 22.43
N ALA A 205 44.18 -1.81 22.54
CA ALA A 205 43.43 -2.85 21.85
C ALA A 205 41.97 -2.94 22.32
N LEU A 206 41.70 -2.80 23.62
CA LEU A 206 40.34 -2.73 24.16
C LEU A 206 39.58 -1.48 23.70
N ALA A 207 40.26 -0.34 23.60
CA ALA A 207 39.68 0.88 23.03
C ALA A 207 39.32 0.72 21.54
N ALA A 208 40.17 0.03 20.76
CA ALA A 208 39.89 -0.29 19.36
C ALA A 208 38.68 -1.24 19.20
N ILE A 209 38.52 -2.23 20.08
CA ILE A 209 37.32 -3.09 20.13
C ILE A 209 36.06 -2.26 20.39
N LYS A 210 36.12 -1.34 21.35
CA LYS A 210 34.99 -0.46 21.69
C LYS A 210 34.58 0.39 20.50
N GLU A 211 35.51 0.96 19.76
CA GLU A 211 35.16 1.78 18.58
C GLU A 211 34.62 0.93 17.43
N THR A 212 35.30 -0.16 17.08
CA THR A 212 34.85 -1.12 16.04
C THR A 212 33.44 -1.64 16.34
N SER A 213 33.13 -1.93 17.60
CA SER A 213 31.79 -2.39 18.01
C SER A 213 30.72 -1.31 17.86
N ARG A 214 31.06 -0.04 18.12
CA ARG A 214 30.14 1.09 17.92
C ARG A 214 29.90 1.33 16.44
N GLU A 215 30.93 1.23 15.61
CA GLU A 215 30.83 1.38 14.16
C GLU A 215 29.96 0.28 13.54
N ALA A 216 30.21 -0.99 13.88
CA ALA A 216 29.40 -2.12 13.43
C ALA A 216 27.91 -1.94 13.77
N LEU A 217 27.60 -1.46 14.98
CA LEU A 217 26.22 -1.20 15.41
C LEU A 217 25.59 -0.01 14.68
N ARG A 218 26.37 1.02 14.31
CA ARG A 218 25.88 2.15 13.51
C ARG A 218 25.54 1.68 12.10
N GLU A 219 26.44 0.93 11.47
CA GLU A 219 26.26 0.43 10.10
C GLU A 219 25.08 -0.55 10.00
N LEU A 220 24.97 -1.51 10.92
CA LEU A 220 23.81 -2.40 11.02
C LEU A 220 22.47 -1.65 11.15
N ARG A 221 22.44 -0.60 11.98
CA ARG A 221 21.23 0.22 12.16
C ARG A 221 20.93 1.07 10.94
N ALA A 222 21.93 1.53 10.19
CA ALA A 222 21.73 2.25 8.94
C ALA A 222 21.10 1.31 7.89
N THR A 223 21.66 0.11 7.69
CA THR A 223 21.15 -0.87 6.73
C THR A 223 19.74 -1.36 7.08
N LEU A 224 19.47 -1.64 8.36
CA LEU A 224 18.13 -2.01 8.85
C LEU A 224 17.14 -0.83 8.87
N GLY A 225 17.64 0.40 9.06
CA GLY A 225 16.84 1.62 9.04
C GLY A 225 16.26 1.92 7.66
N VAL A 226 17.09 1.73 6.61
CA VAL A 226 16.66 1.83 5.20
C VAL A 226 15.59 0.79 4.86
N LEU A 227 15.72 -0.44 5.38
CA LEU A 227 14.71 -1.49 5.22
C LEU A 227 13.38 -1.17 5.90
N ARG A 228 13.42 -0.59 7.11
CA ARG A 228 12.19 -0.21 7.83
C ARG A 228 11.46 0.96 7.17
N GLN A 229 12.17 1.80 6.40
CA GLN A 229 11.56 2.84 5.57
C GLN A 229 11.03 2.29 4.24
N ALA A 230 11.62 1.23 3.69
CA ALA A 230 11.16 0.58 2.45
C ALA A 230 9.99 -0.41 2.66
N ASP A 231 9.85 -1.01 3.85
CA ASP A 231 8.70 -1.85 4.24
C ASP A 231 7.49 -1.01 4.76
N GLU A 232 7.59 0.32 4.84
CA GLU A 232 6.44 1.21 5.12
C GLU A 232 5.59 1.49 3.87
N ASP A 233 5.20 0.44 3.14
CA ASP A 233 3.91 0.46 2.41
C ASP A 233 2.81 0.05 3.41
N ALA A 234 2.28 1.07 4.10
CA ALA A 234 1.14 1.04 5.04
C ALA A 234 1.23 0.06 6.24
N PRO A 235 1.41 0.57 7.47
CA PRO A 235 1.25 -0.25 8.67
C PRO A 235 -0.16 -0.86 8.75
N THR A 236 -0.25 -2.18 8.87
CA THR A 236 -1.50 -2.96 9.05
C THR A 236 -2.13 -2.82 10.44
N ALA A 237 -1.55 -1.96 11.30
CA ALA A 237 -2.11 -1.53 12.57
C ALA A 237 -2.38 -0.02 12.50
N PRO A 238 -3.46 0.50 13.11
CA PRO A 238 -3.69 1.94 13.15
C PRO A 238 -2.44 2.65 13.65
N LEU A 239 -1.95 3.63 12.88
CA LEU A 239 -0.75 4.38 13.23
C LEU A 239 -0.90 4.94 14.64
N PRO A 240 0.12 4.79 15.52
CA PRO A 240 0.03 5.28 16.90
C PRO A 240 -0.16 6.80 16.89
N GLY A 241 -1.26 7.25 17.49
CA GLY A 241 -1.62 8.65 17.60
C GLY A 241 -1.42 9.20 19.01
N LEU A 242 -1.91 10.43 19.20
CA LEU A 242 -1.88 11.14 20.49
C LEU A 242 -2.70 10.45 21.59
N ASP A 243 -3.58 9.52 21.24
CA ASP A 243 -4.36 8.65 22.13
C ASP A 243 -3.46 7.67 22.92
N ARG A 244 -2.27 7.34 22.40
CA ARG A 244 -1.33 6.39 23.01
C ARG A 244 -0.19 7.05 23.78
N ILE A 245 -0.24 8.36 24.04
CA ILE A 245 0.77 9.06 24.86
C ILE A 245 0.85 8.48 26.27
N GLY A 246 -0.27 8.02 26.83
CA GLY A 246 -0.27 7.36 28.13
C GLY A 246 0.67 6.16 28.20
N GLU A 247 0.78 5.38 27.11
CA GLU A 247 1.67 4.22 27.03
C GLU A 247 3.15 4.60 26.90
N LEU A 248 3.47 5.78 26.34
CA LEU A 248 4.84 6.26 26.20
C LEU A 248 5.49 6.63 27.54
N VAL A 249 4.67 6.90 28.54
CA VAL A 249 5.11 7.37 29.85
C VAL A 249 5.50 6.22 30.78
N GLU A 250 4.91 5.04 30.60
CA GLU A 250 5.14 3.87 31.45
C GLU A 250 6.62 3.42 31.47
N PRO A 251 7.35 3.34 30.34
CA PRO A 251 8.78 3.03 30.36
C PRO A 251 9.63 4.07 31.11
N ALA A 252 9.26 5.35 31.05
CA ALA A 252 9.96 6.42 31.75
C ALA A 252 9.72 6.34 33.27
N ARG A 253 8.49 6.01 33.70
CA ARG A 253 8.16 5.72 35.10
C ARG A 253 8.91 4.50 35.64
N ALA A 254 8.98 3.44 34.84
CA ALA A 254 9.74 2.23 35.18
C ALA A 254 11.25 2.51 35.34
N ALA A 255 11.77 3.55 34.67
CA ALA A 255 13.14 4.03 34.83
C ALA A 255 13.34 4.96 36.04
N GLY A 256 12.31 5.18 36.87
CA GLY A 256 12.38 5.94 38.12
C GLY A 256 12.01 7.43 38.02
N LEU A 257 11.45 7.88 36.89
CA LEU A 257 11.01 9.27 36.71
C LEU A 257 9.56 9.47 37.18
N ASP A 258 9.28 10.54 37.93
CA ASP A 258 7.90 11.01 38.13
C ASP A 258 7.44 11.76 36.87
N VAL A 259 6.57 11.13 36.08
CA VAL A 259 6.08 11.69 34.82
C VAL A 259 4.64 12.14 34.95
N ARG A 260 4.43 13.45 34.77
CA ARG A 260 3.12 14.11 34.74
C ARG A 260 2.70 14.38 33.30
N THR A 261 1.52 13.91 32.94
CA THR A 261 0.97 14.09 31.59
C THR A 261 -0.26 14.97 31.64
N ARG A 262 -0.30 15.99 30.79
CA ARG A 262 -1.48 16.84 30.59
C ARG A 262 -1.82 16.89 29.10
N VAL A 263 -3.02 16.43 28.75
CA VAL A 263 -3.53 16.49 27.37
C VAL A 263 -4.77 17.39 27.36
N ASP A 264 -4.61 18.61 26.86
CA ASP A 264 -5.71 19.57 26.70
C ASP A 264 -6.34 19.38 25.31
N GLY A 265 -7.68 19.36 25.22
CA GLY A 265 -8.41 19.22 23.95
C GLY A 265 -8.47 17.80 23.38
N ALA A 266 -8.44 16.77 24.23
CA ALA A 266 -8.40 15.36 23.82
C ALA A 266 -9.52 14.93 22.84
N ASP A 267 -10.70 15.56 22.92
CA ASP A 267 -11.85 15.26 22.06
C ASP A 267 -11.72 15.81 20.63
N ARG A 268 -10.72 16.66 20.37
CA ARG A 268 -10.54 17.26 19.05
C ARG A 268 -9.80 16.30 18.11
N PRO A 269 -10.36 16.01 16.92
CA PRO A 269 -9.68 15.19 15.92
C PRO A 269 -8.45 15.95 15.39
N VAL A 270 -7.36 15.22 15.22
CA VAL A 270 -6.09 15.70 14.67
C VAL A 270 -5.75 14.82 13.48
N PRO A 271 -5.24 15.38 12.35
CA PRO A 271 -4.78 14.58 11.22
C PRO A 271 -3.73 13.54 11.66
N THR A 272 -3.82 12.32 11.11
CA THR A 272 -2.98 11.18 11.50
C THR A 272 -1.49 11.49 11.45
N GLU A 273 -1.03 12.21 10.43
CA GLU A 273 0.37 12.59 10.24
C GLU A 273 0.89 13.49 11.37
N VAL A 274 0.06 14.42 11.83
CA VAL A 274 0.36 15.36 12.93
C VAL A 274 0.38 14.60 14.25
N GLY A 275 -0.58 13.69 14.44
CA GLY A 275 -0.64 12.83 15.62
C GLY A 275 0.60 11.93 15.75
N LEU A 276 1.07 11.35 14.64
CA LEU A 276 2.28 10.53 14.60
C LEU A 276 3.54 11.36 14.87
N ALA A 277 3.66 12.54 14.26
CA ALA A 277 4.81 13.42 14.50
C ALA A 277 4.91 13.82 15.98
N ALA A 278 3.80 14.23 16.58
CA ALA A 278 3.72 14.56 18.00
C ALA A 278 4.08 13.35 18.89
N TYR A 279 3.51 12.18 18.61
CA TYR A 279 3.83 10.93 19.33
C TYR A 279 5.35 10.63 19.31
N ARG A 280 5.98 10.76 18.14
CA ARG A 280 7.42 10.51 17.97
C ARG A 280 8.30 11.55 18.67
N ILE A 281 7.88 12.82 18.68
CA ILE A 281 8.58 13.89 19.40
C ILE A 281 8.55 13.62 20.91
N VAL A 282 7.39 13.23 21.46
CA VAL A 282 7.26 12.87 22.88
C VAL A 282 8.13 11.64 23.20
N GLN A 283 8.09 10.60 22.37
CA GLN A 283 8.88 9.38 22.56
C GLN A 283 10.39 9.65 22.61
N GLU A 284 10.90 10.40 21.64
CA GLU A 284 12.33 10.73 21.56
C GLU A 284 12.73 11.64 22.75
N SER A 285 11.88 12.59 23.12
CA SER A 285 12.12 13.48 24.27
C SER A 285 12.21 12.69 25.57
N LEU A 286 11.27 11.80 25.86
CA LEU A 286 11.30 10.94 27.05
C LEU A 286 12.55 10.04 27.07
N THR A 287 12.94 9.51 25.90
CA THR A 287 14.15 8.69 25.78
C THR A 287 15.41 9.51 26.09
N ASN A 288 15.46 10.77 25.65
CA ASN A 288 16.57 11.67 25.94
C ASN A 288 16.65 11.99 27.44
N VAL A 289 15.53 12.23 28.12
CA VAL A 289 15.51 12.48 29.55
C VAL A 289 16.08 11.29 30.33
N VAL A 290 15.58 10.08 30.05
CA VAL A 290 16.04 8.83 30.70
C VAL A 290 17.54 8.61 30.49
N ARG A 291 18.07 8.93 29.31
CA ARG A 291 19.48 8.67 28.97
C ARG A 291 20.44 9.74 29.44
N HIS A 292 20.00 11.00 29.54
CA HIS A 292 20.91 12.14 29.60
C HIS A 292 20.64 13.15 30.70
N ALA A 293 19.39 13.31 31.17
CA ALA A 293 19.04 14.44 32.03
C ALA A 293 19.44 14.25 33.50
N GLY A 294 19.43 13.02 34.02
CA GLY A 294 19.52 12.78 35.47
C GLY A 294 18.39 13.47 36.24
N ALA A 295 17.24 13.65 35.60
CA ALA A 295 16.03 14.26 36.13
C ALA A 295 15.32 13.33 37.13
N ALA A 296 14.52 13.91 38.01
CA ALA A 296 13.58 13.20 38.87
C ALA A 296 12.13 13.38 38.38
N HIS A 297 11.82 14.53 37.77
CA HIS A 297 10.48 14.89 37.31
C HIS A 297 10.48 15.26 35.83
N VAL A 298 9.42 14.82 35.13
CA VAL A 298 9.16 15.17 33.74
C VAL A 298 7.71 15.56 33.57
N THR A 299 7.46 16.67 32.88
CA THR A 299 6.13 17.11 32.50
C THR A 299 5.97 17.01 30.99
N VAL A 300 5.00 16.22 30.55
CA VAL A 300 4.57 16.12 29.15
C VAL A 300 3.24 16.84 29.00
N ARG A 301 3.22 17.92 28.22
CA ARG A 301 2.02 18.69 27.91
C ARG A 301 1.73 18.62 26.41
N VAL A 302 0.49 18.28 26.06
CA VAL A 302 0.02 18.28 24.68
C VAL A 302 -1.28 19.06 24.60
N GLU A 303 -1.30 20.11 23.80
CA GLU A 303 -2.50 20.91 23.55
C GLU A 303 -2.97 20.72 22.11
N ARG A 304 -4.22 20.27 21.96
CA ARG A 304 -4.85 20.10 20.65
C ARG A 304 -5.65 21.37 20.29
N GLY A 305 -5.00 22.30 19.60
CA GLY A 305 -5.56 23.56 19.12
C GLY A 305 -6.49 23.40 17.91
N ALA A 306 -7.00 24.49 17.34
CA ALA A 306 -7.94 24.40 16.21
C ALA A 306 -7.21 24.24 14.87
N ARG A 307 -5.95 24.67 14.83
CA ARG A 307 -5.09 24.73 13.64
C ARG A 307 -3.66 24.29 13.92
N GLU A 308 -3.37 23.86 15.15
CA GLU A 308 -2.03 23.40 15.54
C GLU A 308 -2.08 22.51 16.78
N VAL A 309 -1.12 21.60 16.89
CA VAL A 309 -0.83 20.85 18.11
C VAL A 309 0.44 21.42 18.74
N LEU A 310 0.38 21.76 20.02
CA LEU A 310 1.54 22.15 20.80
C LEU A 310 1.98 20.97 21.66
N VAL A 311 3.26 20.63 21.60
CA VAL A 311 3.88 19.58 22.42
C VAL A 311 4.98 20.22 23.24
N GLU A 312 4.96 20.00 24.55
CA GLU A 312 6.00 20.42 25.47
C GLU A 312 6.44 19.25 26.33
N VAL A 313 7.75 19.05 26.43
CA VAL A 313 8.37 18.09 27.34
C VAL A 313 9.43 18.83 28.13
N ALA A 314 9.22 18.95 29.43
CA ALA A 314 10.11 19.64 30.35
C ALA A 314 10.59 18.69 31.44
N ASP A 315 11.89 18.67 31.72
CA ASP A 315 12.48 17.93 32.84
C ASP A 315 13.17 18.86 33.84
N ASP A 316 13.41 18.36 35.05
CA ASP A 316 14.12 19.06 36.14
C ASP A 316 15.61 18.66 36.27
N GLY A 317 16.15 18.00 35.24
CA GLY A 317 17.49 17.43 35.26
C GLY A 317 18.60 18.47 35.14
N ARG A 318 19.83 17.96 34.98
CA ARG A 318 20.98 18.79 34.60
C ARG A 318 20.81 19.14 33.13
N GLY A 319 20.03 20.18 32.84
CA GLY A 319 19.98 20.79 31.51
C GLY A 319 21.41 20.97 31.00
N ALA A 320 21.66 20.67 29.72
CA ALA A 320 23.00 20.76 29.15
C ALA A 320 23.61 22.13 29.52
N ALA A 321 24.63 22.11 30.40
CA ALA A 321 25.31 23.33 30.81
C ALA A 321 25.84 24.05 29.56
N PRO A 322 25.87 25.39 29.53
CA PRO A 322 26.56 26.12 28.48
C PRO A 322 28.07 25.98 28.69
N ALA A 323 28.60 24.78 28.44
CA ALA A 323 30.02 24.52 28.29
C ALA A 323 30.28 24.39 26.78
N ASP A 324 30.94 25.41 26.25
CA ASP A 324 31.57 25.48 24.93
C ASP A 324 30.69 25.11 23.73
N ALA A 325 30.19 26.15 23.07
CA ALA A 325 29.41 26.10 21.83
C ALA A 325 30.14 25.47 20.61
N ASP A 326 31.30 24.83 20.80
CA ASP A 326 32.15 24.28 19.74
C ASP A 326 32.45 22.77 19.85
N ALA A 327 31.84 22.02 20.80
CA ALA A 327 32.15 20.59 20.97
C ALA A 327 30.96 19.62 21.11
N ALA A 328 29.71 20.09 21.00
CA ALA A 328 28.55 19.19 21.02
C ALA A 328 28.08 18.89 19.59
N VAL A 329 28.53 17.76 19.03
CA VAL A 329 27.89 17.17 17.84
C VAL A 329 26.38 17.11 18.09
N PRO A 330 25.53 17.76 17.29
CA PRO A 330 24.09 17.73 17.51
C PRO A 330 23.63 16.27 17.52
N GLY A 331 23.12 15.81 18.66
CA GLY A 331 22.58 14.45 18.76
C GLY A 331 21.52 14.24 17.68
N SER A 332 21.62 13.12 16.94
CA SER A 332 20.72 12.81 15.82
C SER A 332 19.23 12.86 16.18
N GLY A 333 18.89 12.67 17.46
CA GLY A 333 17.54 12.76 18.00
C GLY A 333 16.91 14.15 17.87
N ILE A 334 17.62 15.23 18.25
CA ILE A 334 17.07 16.60 18.19
C ILE A 334 16.92 17.07 16.74
N LEU A 335 17.90 16.74 15.89
CA LEU A 335 17.81 17.03 14.46
C LEU A 335 16.59 16.34 13.83
N GLY A 336 16.41 15.04 14.08
CA GLY A 336 15.25 14.30 13.57
C GLY A 336 13.90 14.77 14.15
N MET A 337 13.87 15.28 15.39
CA MET A 337 12.68 15.94 15.93
C MET A 337 12.37 17.25 15.19
N ARG A 338 13.38 18.09 14.89
CA ARG A 338 13.20 19.35 14.15
C ARG A 338 12.75 19.12 12.71
N GLU A 339 13.33 18.15 12.02
CA GLU A 339 12.96 17.80 10.65
C GLU A 339 11.49 17.35 10.56
N ARG A 340 11.04 16.51 11.52
CA ARG A 340 9.64 16.08 11.60
C ARG A 340 8.66 17.24 11.81
N ALA A 341 8.99 18.19 12.68
CA ALA A 341 8.16 19.39 12.88
C ALA A 341 8.10 20.25 11.60
N ARG A 342 9.25 20.48 10.97
CA ARG A 342 9.35 21.27 9.72
C ARG A 342 8.62 20.62 8.55
N ALA A 343 8.61 19.30 8.45
CA ALA A 343 7.87 18.58 7.42
C ALA A 343 6.37 18.90 7.44
N LEU A 344 5.82 19.28 8.60
CA LEU A 344 4.44 19.70 8.77
C LEU A 344 4.26 21.23 8.71
N GLY A 345 5.29 21.99 8.32
CA GLY A 345 5.29 23.46 8.35
C GLY A 345 5.40 24.06 9.75
N GLY A 346 5.77 23.23 10.73
CA GLY A 346 5.94 23.61 12.13
C GLY A 346 7.37 23.92 12.52
N ASP A 347 7.58 24.08 13.81
CA ASP A 347 8.86 24.42 14.42
C ASP A 347 9.08 23.67 15.73
N LEU A 348 10.36 23.49 16.08
CA LEU A 348 10.76 22.84 17.32
C LEU A 348 11.99 23.51 17.91
N THR A 349 11.87 23.87 19.18
CA THR A 349 12.95 24.40 20.02
C THR A 349 13.29 23.39 21.10
N ALA A 350 14.59 23.16 21.33
CA ALA A 350 15.10 22.29 22.38
C ALA A 350 16.28 23.01 23.02
N GLY A 351 16.24 23.22 24.34
CA GLY A 351 17.23 24.00 25.07
C GLY A 351 17.00 24.00 26.58
N PRO A 352 17.80 24.78 27.34
CA PRO A 352 17.60 24.93 28.78
C PRO A 352 16.21 25.47 29.12
N GLY A 353 15.56 24.89 30.12
CA GLY A 353 14.26 25.35 30.62
C GLY A 353 14.38 26.64 31.45
N PRO A 354 13.31 27.46 31.54
CA PRO A 354 13.31 28.69 32.33
C PRO A 354 13.50 28.46 33.84
N ASP A 355 13.07 27.30 34.34
CA ASP A 355 13.16 26.90 35.75
C ASP A 355 14.31 25.90 36.02
N GLY A 356 15.24 25.76 35.06
CA GLY A 356 16.24 24.69 35.03
C GLY A 356 15.86 23.52 34.10
N GLY A 357 16.73 22.52 34.01
CA GLY A 357 16.51 21.34 33.16
C GLY A 357 16.48 21.60 31.66
N HIS A 358 15.88 20.68 30.90
CA HIS A 358 15.75 20.78 29.44
C HIS A 358 14.27 20.89 29.04
N LEU A 359 14.00 21.76 28.08
CA LEU A 359 12.67 22.02 27.52
C LEU A 359 12.69 21.76 26.01
N VAL A 360 11.84 20.83 25.59
CA VAL A 360 11.49 20.61 24.17
C VAL A 360 10.10 21.16 23.94
N ARG A 361 9.96 22.13 23.04
CA ARG A 361 8.67 22.69 22.59
C ARG A 361 8.55 22.54 21.09
N ALA A 362 7.45 21.95 20.63
CA ALA A 362 7.15 21.74 19.22
C ALA A 362 5.76 22.30 18.89
N ARG A 363 5.68 23.03 17.78
CA ARG A 363 4.44 23.54 17.21
C ARG A 363 4.19 22.86 15.88
N LEU A 364 3.06 22.16 15.76
CA LEU A 364 2.71 21.36 14.60
C LEU A 364 1.42 21.89 13.99
N PRO A 365 1.48 22.78 12.98
CA PRO A 365 0.29 23.32 12.35
C PRO A 365 -0.42 22.27 11.49
N TYR A 366 -1.73 22.40 11.39
CA TYR A 366 -2.55 21.54 10.54
C TYR A 366 -3.82 22.24 10.07
N ARG A 367 -4.33 21.82 8.91
CA ARG A 367 -5.62 22.27 8.39
C ARG A 367 -6.66 21.19 8.71
N ASN A 368 -7.68 21.55 9.49
CA ASN A 368 -8.86 20.72 9.60
C ASN A 368 -9.57 20.68 8.24
N GLY A 369 -9.93 19.49 7.78
CA GLY A 369 -10.54 19.27 6.47
C GLY A 369 -11.97 19.81 6.30
N ASP A 370 -12.44 20.71 7.17
CA ASP A 370 -13.81 21.25 7.17
C ASP A 370 -13.93 22.66 6.56
N GLU A 371 -12.95 23.09 5.77
CA GLU A 371 -13.13 24.24 4.88
C GLU A 371 -12.73 23.86 3.45
N ARG A 372 -13.58 23.06 2.77
CA ARG A 372 -14.08 23.28 1.40
C ARG A 372 -14.98 22.15 0.89
#